data_AF-A0A1B1MR85-F1
#
_entry.id   AF-A0A1B1MR85-F1
#
_cell.length_a   1.000
_cell.length_b   1.000
_cell.length_c   1.000
_cell.angle_alpha   90.00
_cell.angle_beta   90.00
_cell.angle_gamma   90.00
#
_symmetry.space_group_name_H-M   'P 1'
#
loop_
_entity.id
_entity.type
_entity.pdbx_description
1 polymer ?
#
loop_
_entity_poly.entity_id
_entity_poly.type
_entity_poly.pdbx_seq_one_letter_code
_entity_poly.pdbx_strand_id
1 'polypeptide(L)'
;AGGIGQALALLLKTQLPSGSELSLYDIAPVTPGVAVDLSHIPTAVKIKGYSGEDAKPALVGADIVLISAGVARKPGMDRSDLFNVNAGIVRNLVEQIAVTCPKACIGIITNPVNTTVAIA
;
A
#
# COMPACT_ATOMS: atom_id res chain seq x y z
N ALA A 1 6.44 -2.39 1.08
CA ALA A 1 7.92 -2.45 1.17
C ALA A 1 8.66 -1.80 -0.02
N GLY A 2 8.00 -1.36 -1.10
CA GLY A 2 8.67 -0.60 -2.18
C GLY A 2 9.19 0.79 -1.75
N GLY A 3 10.06 1.39 -2.57
CA GLY A 3 10.77 2.65 -2.23
C GLY A 3 9.83 3.81 -1.83
N ILE A 4 8.76 4.04 -2.60
CA ILE A 4 7.74 5.05 -2.24
C ILE A 4 7.03 4.66 -0.94
N GLY A 5 6.63 3.39 -0.81
CA GLY A 5 5.89 2.89 0.35
C GLY A 5 6.68 3.01 1.66
N GLN A 6 8.00 2.81 1.65
CA GLN A 6 8.84 2.98 2.85
C GLN A 6 8.93 4.45 3.28
N ALA A 7 9.20 5.37 2.33
CA ALA A 7 9.26 6.79 2.62
C ALA A 7 7.90 7.32 3.11
N LEU A 8 6.81 6.90 2.47
CA LEU A 8 5.45 7.24 2.86
C LEU A 8 5.12 6.70 4.26
N ALA A 9 5.46 5.45 4.55
CA ALA A 9 5.24 4.85 5.87
C ALA A 9 5.98 5.60 6.99
N LEU A 10 7.21 6.05 6.74
CA LEU A 10 7.97 6.89 7.67
C LEU A 10 7.25 8.22 7.94
N LEU A 11 6.78 8.90 6.89
CA LEU A 11 6.04 10.14 7.03
C LEU A 11 4.73 9.93 7.80
N LEU A 12 3.97 8.87 7.49
CA LEU A 12 2.74 8.56 8.21
C LEU A 12 2.98 8.22 9.68
N LYS A 13 4.02 7.43 9.99
CA LYS A 13 4.39 7.12 11.38
C LYS A 13 4.75 8.37 12.20
N THR A 14 5.30 9.39 11.56
CA THR A 14 5.75 10.62 12.22
C THR A 14 4.71 11.73 12.25
N GLN A 15 3.80 11.78 11.26
CA GLN A 15 2.88 12.91 11.06
C GLN A 15 1.39 12.57 11.30
N LEU A 16 1.01 11.29 11.41
CA LEU A 16 -0.37 10.94 11.75
C LEU A 16 -0.72 11.39 13.18
N PRO A 17 -2.00 11.73 13.45
CA PRO A 17 -2.46 12.07 14.79
C PRO A 17 -2.17 10.96 15.82
N SER A 18 -1.95 11.38 17.07
CA SER A 18 -1.80 10.44 18.20
C SER A 18 -2.98 9.47 18.27
N GLY A 19 -2.70 8.18 18.48
CA GLY A 19 -3.71 7.13 18.53
C GLY A 19 -4.11 6.55 17.17
N SER A 20 -3.56 7.05 16.06
CA SER A 20 -3.77 6.45 14.74
C SER A 20 -3.16 5.05 14.63
N GLU A 21 -3.71 4.21 13.76
CA GLU A 21 -3.18 2.88 13.43
C GLU A 21 -2.68 2.86 11.99
N LEU A 22 -1.49 2.31 11.78
CA LEU A 22 -0.83 2.21 10.48
C LEU A 22 -0.55 0.74 10.14
N SER A 23 -1.24 0.22 9.13
CA SER A 23 -0.98 -1.10 8.57
C SER A 23 -0.06 -0.99 7.36
N LEU A 24 1.06 -1.72 7.35
CA LEU A 24 1.91 -1.88 6.16
C LEU A 24 1.66 -3.24 5.54
N TYR A 25 1.44 -3.27 4.23
CA TYR A 25 1.25 -4.51 3.47
C TYR A 25 2.12 -4.52 2.21
N ASP A 26 2.64 -5.69 1.88
CA ASP A 26 3.29 -6.00 0.59
C ASP A 26 3.33 -7.52 0.42
N ILE A 27 3.40 -7.99 -0.81
CA ILE A 27 3.65 -9.42 -1.06
C ILE A 27 5.03 -9.85 -0.53
N ALA A 28 5.98 -8.92 -0.44
CA ALA A 28 7.33 -9.22 0.01
C ALA A 28 7.36 -9.60 1.51
N PRO A 29 8.03 -10.72 1.89
CA PRO A 29 8.07 -11.20 3.28
C PRO A 29 8.83 -10.28 4.24
N VAL A 30 9.56 -9.29 3.71
CA VAL A 30 10.31 -8.30 4.52
C VAL A 30 9.42 -7.24 5.18
N THR A 31 8.17 -7.09 4.74
CA THR A 31 7.28 -5.99 5.18
C THR A 31 7.02 -5.93 6.68
N PRO A 32 6.80 -7.05 7.40
CA PRO A 32 6.74 -7.05 8.85
C PRO A 32 8.00 -6.46 9.50
N GLY A 33 9.20 -6.73 8.96
CA GLY A 33 10.45 -6.15 9.44
C GLY A 33 10.52 -4.63 9.28
N VAL A 34 10.03 -4.10 8.15
CA VAL A 34 9.94 -2.64 7.94
C VAL A 34 9.01 -1.97 8.96
N ALA A 35 7.89 -2.62 9.30
CA ALA A 35 6.98 -2.11 10.32
C ALA A 35 7.62 -2.12 11.72
N VAL A 36 8.41 -3.15 12.04
CA VAL A 36 9.16 -3.22 13.31
C VAL A 36 10.17 -2.09 13.39
N ASP A 37 10.92 -1.82 12.32
CA ASP A 37 11.89 -0.72 12.29
C ASP A 37 11.22 0.64 12.56
N LEU A 38 10.12 0.92 11.86
CA LEU A 38 9.33 2.14 12.09
C LEU A 38 8.65 2.18 13.46
N SER A 39 8.37 1.02 14.09
CA SER A 39 7.76 0.96 15.43
C SER A 39 8.65 1.56 16.52
N HIS A 40 9.97 1.61 16.31
CA HIS A 40 10.92 2.23 17.23
C HIS A 40 10.82 3.76 17.29
N ILE A 41 10.12 4.39 16.34
CA ILE A 41 9.91 5.83 16.34
C ILE A 41 8.92 6.18 17.48
N PRO A 42 9.30 7.07 18.42
CA PRO A 42 8.55 7.33 19.65
C PRO A 42 7.33 8.25 19.42
N THR A 43 6.40 7.83 18.56
CA THR A 43 5.08 8.44 18.40
C THR A 43 3.99 7.48 18.86
N ALA A 44 2.83 8.02 19.25
CA ALA A 44 1.67 7.25 19.68
C ALA A 44 0.91 6.55 18.53
N VAL A 45 1.42 6.63 17.30
CA VAL A 45 0.89 5.92 16.13
C VAL A 45 1.32 4.46 16.23
N LYS A 46 0.35 3.55 16.32
CA LYS A 46 0.59 2.09 16.31
C LYS A 46 0.88 1.65 14.88
N ILE A 47 1.81 0.72 14.70
CA ILE A 47 2.15 0.20 13.38
C ILE A 47 2.22 -1.32 13.41
N LYS A 48 1.73 -1.97 12.34
CA LYS A 48 1.85 -3.41 12.15
C LYS A 48 2.09 -3.73 10.67
N GLY A 49 2.99 -4.68 10.41
CA GLY A 49 3.30 -5.12 9.06
C GLY A 49 2.66 -6.47 8.74
N TYR A 50 2.27 -6.63 7.49
CA TYR A 50 1.62 -7.80 6.91
C TYR A 50 2.32 -8.16 5.60
N SER A 51 2.35 -9.44 5.28
CA SER A 51 2.89 -9.94 4.01
C SER A 51 2.13 -11.16 3.50
N GLY A 52 2.39 -11.50 2.23
CA GLY A 52 1.73 -12.59 1.52
C GLY A 52 0.78 -12.07 0.44
N GLU A 53 0.01 -12.98 -0.16
CA GLU A 53 -0.91 -12.64 -1.26
C GLU A 53 -2.24 -12.07 -0.78
N ASP A 54 -2.60 -12.31 0.49
CA ASP A 54 -3.83 -11.84 1.09
C ASP A 54 -3.62 -10.50 1.83
N ALA A 55 -4.17 -9.43 1.28
CA ALA A 55 -4.13 -8.09 1.85
C ALA A 55 -5.22 -7.87 2.92
N LYS A 56 -6.29 -8.68 2.94
CA LYS A 56 -7.45 -8.46 3.81
C LYS A 56 -7.09 -8.26 5.29
N PRO A 57 -6.16 -9.03 5.90
CA PRO A 57 -5.77 -8.81 7.29
C PRO A 57 -5.22 -7.41 7.59
N ALA A 58 -4.58 -6.76 6.61
CA ALA A 58 -4.05 -5.41 6.74
C ALA A 58 -5.11 -4.32 6.55
N LEU A 59 -6.24 -4.66 5.93
CA LEU A 59 -7.30 -3.74 5.51
C LEU A 59 -8.43 -3.60 6.55
N VAL A 60 -8.51 -4.51 7.53
CA VAL A 60 -9.58 -4.51 8.54
C VAL A 60 -9.61 -3.18 9.28
N GLY A 61 -10.75 -2.48 9.20
CA GLY A 61 -10.97 -1.21 9.90
C GLY A 61 -10.24 0.00 9.29
N ALA A 62 -9.65 -0.13 8.10
CA ALA A 62 -8.98 1.00 7.46
C ALA A 62 -9.97 2.08 6.99
N ASP A 63 -9.74 3.33 7.37
CA ASP A 63 -10.47 4.51 6.86
C ASP A 63 -9.85 5.07 5.57
N ILE A 64 -8.54 4.87 5.38
CA ILE A 64 -7.77 5.33 4.22
C ILE A 64 -6.85 4.20 3.77
N VAL A 65 -6.82 3.91 2.47
CA VAL A 65 -5.92 2.94 1.85
C VAL A 65 -5.09 3.61 0.77
N LEU A 66 -3.77 3.63 0.96
CA LEU A 66 -2.83 4.21 -0.02
C LEU A 66 -2.14 3.09 -0.82
N ILE A 67 -2.38 3.06 -2.13
CA ILE A 67 -1.86 2.03 -3.04
C ILE A 67 -0.64 2.59 -3.77
N SER A 68 0.55 2.28 -3.25
CA SER A 68 1.83 2.48 -3.97
C SER A 68 2.37 1.18 -4.58
N ALA A 69 1.58 0.10 -4.55
CA ALA A 69 1.97 -1.21 -5.05
C ALA A 69 1.97 -1.22 -6.59
N GLY A 70 3.08 -1.64 -7.17
CA GLY A 70 3.25 -1.68 -8.62
C GLY A 70 4.68 -1.97 -8.99
N VAL A 71 4.89 -2.25 -10.27
CA VAL A 71 6.23 -2.41 -10.82
C VAL A 71 6.72 -1.08 -11.40
N ALA A 72 7.99 -0.78 -11.17
CA ALA A 72 8.66 0.29 -11.88
C ALA A 72 8.96 -0.17 -13.31
N ARG A 73 9.00 0.78 -14.25
CA ARG A 73 9.38 0.49 -15.64
C ARG A 73 10.79 -0.11 -15.68
N LYS A 74 10.92 -1.29 -16.29
CA LYS A 74 12.22 -1.93 -16.54
C LYS A 74 12.72 -1.62 -17.95
N PRO A 75 14.04 -1.62 -18.20
CA PRO A 75 14.58 -1.55 -19.55
C PRO A 75 13.96 -2.63 -20.44
N GLY A 76 13.54 -2.26 -21.66
CA GLY A 76 12.86 -3.19 -22.59
C GLY A 76 11.38 -3.45 -22.32
N MET A 77 10.78 -2.85 -21.28
CA MET A 77 9.34 -2.94 -21.02
C MET A 77 8.56 -1.85 -21.77
N ASP A 78 7.56 -2.27 -22.54
CA ASP A 78 6.64 -1.38 -23.22
C ASP A 78 5.68 -0.69 -22.25
N ARG A 79 5.12 0.45 -22.68
CA ARG A 79 4.16 1.21 -21.86
C ARG A 79 2.89 0.40 -21.60
N SER A 80 2.43 -0.37 -22.58
CA SER A 80 1.26 -1.26 -22.47
C SER A 80 1.49 -2.36 -21.44
N ASP A 81 2.68 -2.96 -21.42
CA ASP A 81 3.00 -4.06 -20.49
C ASP A 81 3.03 -3.55 -19.06
N LEU A 82 3.71 -2.41 -18.84
CA LEU A 82 3.73 -1.74 -17.54
C LEU A 82 2.32 -1.43 -17.04
N PHE A 83 1.47 -0.89 -17.92
CA PHE A 83 0.08 -0.61 -17.61
C PHE A 83 -0.68 -1.89 -17.23
N ASN A 84 -0.62 -2.95 -18.05
CA ASN A 84 -1.35 -4.18 -17.81
C ASN A 84 -0.97 -4.85 -16.48
N VAL A 85 0.32 -4.86 -16.14
CA VAL A 85 0.81 -5.38 -14.85
C VAL A 85 0.24 -4.55 -13.69
N ASN A 86 0.38 -3.23 -13.74
CA ASN A 86 -0.07 -2.37 -12.66
C ASN A 86 -1.60 -2.31 -12.54
N ALA A 87 -2.33 -2.39 -13.65
CA ALA A 87 -3.78 -2.50 -13.65
C ALA A 87 -4.25 -3.80 -12.96
N GLY A 88 -3.58 -4.93 -13.23
CA GLY A 88 -3.87 -6.19 -12.54
C GLY A 88 -3.64 -6.11 -11.03
N ILE A 89 -2.54 -5.49 -10.61
CA ILE A 89 -2.21 -5.28 -9.19
C ILE A 89 -3.27 -4.40 -8.50
N VAL A 90 -3.58 -3.24 -9.10
CA VAL A 90 -4.57 -2.30 -8.54
C VAL A 90 -5.94 -2.96 -8.46
N ARG A 91 -6.39 -3.63 -9.52
CA ARG A 91 -7.67 -4.34 -9.53
C ARG A 91 -7.77 -5.36 -8.40
N ASN A 92 -6.75 -6.21 -8.23
CA ASN A 92 -6.76 -7.23 -7.18
C ASN A 92 -6.83 -6.62 -5.77
N LEU A 93 -6.09 -5.54 -5.52
CA LEU A 93 -6.13 -4.85 -4.23
C LEU A 93 -7.49 -4.20 -3.96
N VAL A 94 -8.08 -3.55 -4.97
CA VAL A 94 -9.39 -2.92 -4.86
C VAL A 94 -10.49 -3.93 -4.61
N GLU A 95 -10.46 -5.10 -5.26
CA GLU A 95 -11.40 -6.21 -4.98
C GLU A 95 -11.32 -6.64 -3.50
N GLN A 96 -10.13 -6.68 -2.91
CA GLN A 96 -9.96 -7.01 -1.48
C GLN A 96 -10.41 -5.88 -0.55
N ILE A 97 -10.19 -4.62 -0.94
CA ILE A 97 -10.66 -3.42 -0.22
C ILE A 97 -12.19 -3.38 -0.20
N ALA A 98 -12.85 -3.63 -1.35
CA ALA A 98 -14.30 -3.63 -1.47
C ALA A 98 -14.97 -4.65 -0.52
N VAL A 99 -14.31 -5.79 -0.27
CA VAL A 99 -14.81 -6.80 0.67
C VAL A 99 -14.54 -6.43 2.13
N THR A 100 -13.39 -5.83 2.42
CA THR A 100 -12.89 -5.72 3.80
C THR A 100 -13.16 -4.36 4.45
N CYS A 101 -13.01 -3.27 3.69
CA CYS A 101 -13.20 -1.89 4.14
C CYS A 101 -13.84 -1.03 3.03
N PRO A 102 -15.07 -1.34 2.60
CA PRO A 102 -15.71 -0.67 1.45
C PRO A 102 -15.95 0.84 1.61
N LYS A 103 -15.81 1.36 2.82
CA LYS A 103 -15.97 2.79 3.13
C LYS A 103 -14.65 3.56 3.13
N ALA A 104 -13.52 2.87 2.94
CA ALA A 104 -12.21 3.50 2.97
C ALA A 104 -12.03 4.46 1.78
N CYS A 105 -11.38 5.61 2.04
CA CYS A 105 -10.89 6.47 0.98
C CYS A 105 -9.66 5.84 0.33
N ILE A 106 -9.70 5.59 -0.98
CA ILE A 106 -8.61 4.94 -1.72
C ILE A 106 -7.75 6.01 -2.41
N GLY A 107 -6.47 6.09 -2.06
CA GLY A 107 -5.48 6.94 -2.71
C GLY A 107 -4.52 6.13 -3.56
N ILE A 108 -4.58 6.29 -4.89
CA ILE A 108 -3.75 5.52 -5.83
C ILE A 108 -2.52 6.33 -6.22
N ILE A 109 -1.34 5.75 -5.97
CA ILE A 109 -0.03 6.34 -6.31
C ILE A 109 0.58 5.59 -7.51
N THR A 110 0.14 4.36 -7.76
CA THR A 110 0.66 3.49 -8.83
C THR A 110 0.52 4.12 -10.21
N ASN A 111 1.65 4.24 -10.90
CA ASN A 111 1.69 4.74 -12.28
C ASN A 111 1.28 3.66 -13.30
N PRO A 112 0.72 4.04 -14.47
CA PRO A 112 0.32 5.39 -14.85
C PRO A 112 -0.98 5.84 -14.16
N VAL A 113 -0.91 6.87 -13.31
CA VAL A 113 -1.99 7.22 -12.36
C VAL A 113 -3.34 7.49 -13.03
N ASN A 114 -3.34 8.23 -14.15
CA ASN A 114 -4.58 8.59 -14.85
C ASN A 114 -5.35 7.37 -15.37
N THR A 115 -4.65 6.27 -15.66
CA THR A 115 -5.27 5.05 -16.17
C THR A 115 -5.55 4.05 -15.05
N THR A 116 -4.69 3.97 -14.04
CA THR A 116 -4.88 3.07 -12.89
C THR A 116 -6.03 3.50 -11.98
N VAL A 117 -6.32 4.81 -11.89
CA VAL A 117 -7.48 5.31 -11.15
C VAL A 117 -8.80 4.85 -11.73
N ALA A 118 -8.94 4.76 -13.06
CA ALA A 118 -10.16 4.28 -13.70
C ALA A 118 -10.40 2.76 -13.54
N ILE A 119 -9.38 2.01 -13.10
CA ILE A 119 -9.47 0.56 -12.85
C ILE A 119 -10.00 0.27 -11.44
N ALA A 120 -9.82 1.20 -10.50
CA ALA A 120 -10.28 1.10 -9.13
C ALA A 120 -11.75 1.55 -8.99
#